data_AF-A0A2G9U974-F1
#
_entry.id   AF-A0A2G9U974-F1
#
_cell.length_a   1.000
_cell.length_b   1.000
_cell.length_c   1.000
_cell.angle_alpha   90.00
_cell.angle_beta   90.00
_cell.angle_gamma   90.00
#
_symmetry.space_group_name_H-M   'P 1'
#
loop_
_entity.id
_entity.type
_entity.pdbx_description
1 polymer ?
#
loop_
_entity_poly.entity_id
_entity_poly.type
_entity_poly.pdbx_seq_one_letter_code
_entity_poly.pdbx_strand_id
1 'polypeptide(L)'
;MFSNSSSFFGTSSVLKEQAALRESERHRAKRSSVRKESLPIGSNVNVFTHQYTADPTLAWEMLKEKRPVKPMKLDTPVRPDHVRFVCIGCTHGVKIDPADLPPGDVLLVAGDFTTCGLPNEVLSFNKKLGQLRHPYKVVIAGNHECTFDDMFLRASSRELQAKEMALRQALQSSMASSKIANSKSLLTNCIYLEDSVIELFGITIYGTPW
;
A
#
# COMPACT_ATOMS: atom_id res chain seq x y z
N MET A 1 -31.90 54.06 28.27
CA MET A 1 -33.08 53.21 28.05
C MET A 1 -33.49 53.36 26.60
N PHE A 2 -33.29 52.33 25.77
CA PHE A 2 -34.21 51.80 24.75
C PHE A 2 -33.48 50.68 23.99
N SER A 3 -34.24 49.63 23.71
CA SER A 3 -33.84 48.26 23.36
C SER A 3 -33.56 48.11 21.86
N ASN A 4 -32.55 47.31 21.50
CA ASN A 4 -32.45 46.68 20.18
C ASN A 4 -32.59 45.17 20.36
N SER A 5 -33.70 44.62 19.88
CA SER A 5 -33.95 43.19 19.79
C SER A 5 -33.32 42.64 18.50
N SER A 6 -32.43 41.66 18.64
CA SER A 6 -31.94 40.85 17.51
C SER A 6 -32.69 39.53 17.51
N SER A 7 -33.38 39.26 16.40
CA SER A 7 -34.08 38.01 16.10
C SER A 7 -33.07 36.91 15.79
N PHE A 8 -32.78 36.06 16.77
CA PHE A 8 -32.03 34.82 16.60
C PHE A 8 -33.02 33.64 16.51
N PHE A 9 -33.57 33.39 15.33
CA PHE A 9 -34.40 32.21 15.07
C PHE A 9 -33.94 31.53 13.77
N GLY A 10 -33.55 30.25 13.85
CA GLY A 10 -33.57 29.39 12.66
C GLY A 10 -32.60 28.21 12.55
N THR A 11 -31.55 28.06 13.38
CA THR A 11 -30.53 27.01 13.12
C THR A 11 -30.62 25.77 14.01
N SER A 12 -31.34 25.83 15.13
CA SER A 12 -31.42 24.71 16.08
C SER A 12 -32.34 23.57 15.63
N SER A 13 -33.45 23.86 14.93
CA SER A 13 -34.38 22.80 14.50
C SER A 13 -33.83 21.98 13.33
N VAL A 14 -33.17 22.63 12.37
CA VAL A 14 -32.56 21.96 11.20
C VAL A 14 -31.45 21.00 11.64
N LEU A 15 -30.64 21.38 12.62
CA LEU A 15 -29.60 20.51 13.17
C LEU A 15 -30.17 19.32 13.95
N LYS A 16 -31.28 19.50 14.68
CA LYS A 16 -31.99 18.41 15.37
C LYS A 16 -32.67 17.46 14.39
N GLU A 17 -33.24 17.98 13.31
CA GLU A 17 -33.91 17.19 12.28
C GLU A 17 -32.90 16.36 11.46
N GLN A 18 -31.74 16.93 11.13
CA GLN A 18 -30.62 16.18 10.54
C GLN A 18 -30.04 15.12 11.49
N ALA A 19 -30.00 15.39 12.80
CA ALA A 19 -29.57 14.41 13.79
C ALA A 19 -30.57 13.24 13.91
N ALA A 20 -31.88 13.52 13.91
CA ALA A 20 -32.93 12.51 13.95
C ALA A 20 -32.95 11.64 12.67
N LEU A 21 -32.75 12.26 11.50
CA LEU A 21 -32.59 11.53 10.23
C LEU A 21 -31.38 10.59 10.30
N ARG A 22 -30.21 11.08 10.75
CA ARG A 22 -29.00 10.26 10.95
C ARG A 22 -29.22 9.10 11.93
N GLU A 23 -30.01 9.29 12.98
CA GLU A 23 -30.28 8.25 13.97
C GLU A 23 -31.25 7.20 13.43
N SER A 24 -32.26 7.61 12.66
CA SER A 24 -33.17 6.70 11.96
C SER A 24 -32.46 5.85 10.89
N GLU A 25 -31.53 6.44 10.14
CA GLU A 25 -30.70 5.71 9.15
C GLU A 25 -29.74 4.72 9.83
N ARG A 26 -29.17 5.08 10.99
CA ARG A 26 -28.36 4.16 11.82
C ARG A 26 -29.18 2.99 12.35
N HIS A 27 -30.42 3.23 12.79
CA HIS A 27 -31.32 2.17 13.25
C HIS A 27 -31.75 1.25 12.08
N ARG A 28 -31.93 1.80 10.88
CA ARG A 28 -32.19 1.03 9.65
C ARG A 28 -30.99 0.15 9.27
N ALA A 29 -29.77 0.70 9.31
CA ALA A 29 -28.54 -0.04 9.02
C ALA A 29 -28.22 -1.12 10.06
N LYS A 30 -28.57 -0.90 11.34
CA LYS A 30 -28.47 -1.93 12.39
C LYS A 30 -29.48 -3.07 12.22
N ARG A 31 -30.71 -2.77 11.77
CA ARG A 31 -31.71 -3.80 11.48
C ARG A 31 -31.37 -4.62 10.22
N SER A 32 -30.56 -4.08 9.31
CA SER A 32 -30.02 -4.82 8.17
C SER A 32 -28.69 -5.52 8.46
N SER A 33 -28.19 -5.54 9.71
CA SER A 33 -27.01 -6.35 10.09
C SER A 33 -27.41 -7.82 10.24
N VAL A 34 -27.92 -8.39 9.15
CA VAL A 34 -27.74 -9.82 8.88
C VAL A 34 -26.22 -10.02 8.91
N ARG A 35 -25.75 -11.01 9.69
CA ARG A 35 -24.35 -11.46 9.62
C ARG A 35 -23.98 -11.53 8.15
N LYS A 36 -22.99 -10.75 7.70
CA LYS A 36 -22.44 -10.88 6.36
C LYS A 36 -21.88 -12.29 6.31
N GLU A 37 -22.68 -13.25 5.85
CA GLU A 37 -22.19 -14.57 5.46
C GLU A 37 -21.05 -14.28 4.50
N SER A 38 -19.88 -14.83 4.82
CA SER A 38 -18.73 -14.77 3.93
C SER A 38 -19.19 -15.26 2.57
N LEU A 39 -19.22 -14.37 1.58
CA LEU A 39 -19.57 -14.72 0.22
C LEU A 39 -18.69 -15.89 -0.20
N PRO A 40 -19.26 -16.93 -0.84
CA PRO A 40 -18.49 -18.08 -1.27
C PRO A 40 -17.35 -17.61 -2.18
N ILE A 41 -16.16 -18.17 -1.94
CA ILE A 41 -14.99 -18.01 -2.82
C ILE A 41 -15.45 -18.38 -4.24
N GLY A 42 -15.53 -17.39 -5.14
CA GLY A 42 -16.02 -17.57 -6.51
C GLY A 42 -17.29 -16.81 -6.89
N SER A 43 -17.93 -16.03 -6.00
CA SER A 43 -18.92 -15.06 -6.47
C SER A 43 -18.21 -13.97 -7.28
N ASN A 44 -18.50 -13.86 -8.58
CA ASN A 44 -18.06 -12.74 -9.41
C ASN A 44 -18.66 -11.44 -8.88
N VAL A 45 -17.96 -10.79 -7.96
CA VAL A 45 -18.30 -9.46 -7.48
C VAL A 45 -17.71 -8.48 -8.49
N ASN A 46 -18.58 -7.87 -9.29
CA ASN A 46 -18.18 -6.76 -10.13
C ASN A 46 -17.87 -5.55 -9.23
N VAL A 47 -16.62 -5.10 -9.25
CA VAL A 47 -16.18 -3.88 -8.57
C VAL A 47 -16.17 -2.74 -9.58
N PHE A 48 -16.85 -1.65 -9.26
CA PHE A 48 -16.90 -0.44 -10.08
C PHE A 48 -16.17 0.72 -9.38
N THR A 49 -15.75 1.71 -10.15
CA THR A 49 -15.17 2.94 -9.60
C THR A 49 -16.14 3.61 -8.64
N HIS A 50 -15.71 3.87 -7.42
CA HIS A 50 -16.53 4.53 -6.42
C HIS A 50 -16.80 5.99 -6.83
N GLN A 51 -18.00 6.53 -6.52
CA GLN A 51 -18.37 7.91 -6.85
C GLN A 51 -17.42 8.97 -6.25
N TYR A 52 -16.70 8.62 -5.18
CA TYR A 52 -15.71 9.49 -4.51
C TYR A 52 -14.26 9.12 -4.86
N THR A 53 -14.01 8.44 -5.98
CA THR A 53 -12.63 8.03 -6.37
C THR A 53 -11.66 9.20 -6.48
N ALA A 54 -12.15 10.40 -6.79
CA ALA A 54 -11.34 11.61 -6.89
C ALA A 54 -11.15 12.33 -5.53
N ASP A 55 -11.83 11.90 -4.47
CA ASP A 55 -11.72 12.46 -3.12
C ASP A 55 -11.61 11.32 -2.08
N PRO A 56 -10.39 10.79 -1.87
CA PRO A 56 -10.16 9.67 -0.96
C PRO A 56 -10.46 10.03 0.50
N THR A 57 -10.33 11.31 0.88
CA THR A 57 -10.65 11.77 2.24
C THR A 57 -12.14 11.64 2.51
N LEU A 58 -12.97 12.13 1.59
CA LEU A 58 -14.42 11.96 1.68
C LEU A 58 -14.81 10.48 1.63
N ALA A 59 -14.20 9.69 0.74
CA ALA A 59 -14.45 8.25 0.65
C ALA A 59 -14.18 7.54 1.99
N TRP A 60 -13.05 7.84 2.65
CA TRP A 60 -12.70 7.30 3.96
C TRP A 60 -13.73 7.68 5.03
N GLU A 61 -14.12 8.95 5.11
CA GLU A 61 -15.11 9.42 6.08
C GLU A 61 -16.46 8.72 5.94
N MET A 62 -16.85 8.40 4.70
CA MET A 62 -18.10 7.70 4.39
C MET A 62 -18.04 6.19 4.68
N LEU A 63 -16.87 5.57 4.50
CA LEU A 63 -16.72 4.10 4.54
C LEU A 63 -16.12 3.56 5.85
N LYS A 64 -15.46 4.40 6.65
CA LYS A 64 -14.73 3.94 7.84
C LYS A 64 -15.64 3.22 8.83
N GLU A 65 -15.33 1.95 9.05
CA GLU A 65 -15.89 1.18 10.16
C GLU A 65 -14.97 1.31 11.38
N LYS A 66 -15.55 1.46 12.57
CA LYS A 66 -14.77 1.41 13.81
C LYS A 66 -14.41 -0.04 14.11
N ARG A 67 -13.19 -0.45 13.78
CA ARG A 67 -12.63 -1.73 14.18
C ARG A 67 -11.44 -1.51 15.12
N PRO A 68 -11.44 -2.10 16.33
CA PRO A 68 -10.31 -1.97 17.23
C PRO A 68 -9.11 -2.75 16.67
N VAL A 69 -7.98 -2.06 16.45
CA VAL A 69 -6.70 -2.70 16.15
C VAL A 69 -6.01 -3.02 17.47
N LYS A 70 -5.71 -4.30 17.70
CA LYS A 70 -4.89 -4.72 18.86
C LYS A 70 -3.44 -4.80 18.41
N PRO A 71 -2.53 -4.00 18.98
CA PRO A 71 -1.10 -4.14 18.70
C PRO A 71 -0.60 -5.48 19.25
N MET A 72 0.24 -6.15 18.47
CA MET A 72 0.91 -7.40 18.86
C MET A 72 2.37 -7.10 19.21
N LYS A 73 2.91 -7.80 20.21
CA LYS A 73 4.34 -7.69 20.54
C LYS A 73 5.17 -8.47 19.53
N LEU A 74 6.36 -7.98 19.21
CA LEU A 74 7.25 -8.59 18.21
C LEU A 74 7.79 -9.97 18.64
N ASP A 75 7.83 -10.24 19.94
CA ASP A 75 8.30 -11.48 20.56
C ASP A 75 7.18 -12.51 20.82
N THR A 76 5.95 -12.20 20.42
CA THR A 76 4.81 -13.12 20.59
C THR A 76 5.17 -14.47 19.96
N PRO A 77 4.93 -15.62 20.61
CA PRO A 77 5.18 -16.93 19.99
C PRO A 77 4.31 -17.17 18.74
N VAL A 78 4.85 -17.89 17.75
CA VAL A 78 4.07 -18.35 16.59
C VAL A 78 3.38 -19.66 16.97
N ARG A 79 2.09 -19.80 16.67
CA ARG A 79 1.39 -21.08 16.86
C ARG A 79 1.86 -22.09 15.80
N PRO A 80 1.89 -23.40 16.08
CA PRO A 80 2.41 -24.40 15.13
C PRO A 80 1.68 -24.45 13.78
N ASP A 81 0.42 -24.02 13.75
CA ASP A 81 -0.47 -24.00 12.58
C ASP A 81 -0.55 -22.62 11.90
N HIS A 82 0.38 -21.71 12.20
CA HIS A 82 0.38 -20.34 11.68
C HIS A 82 1.68 -19.98 10.98
N VAL A 83 1.57 -19.05 10.03
CA VAL A 83 2.70 -18.42 9.34
C VAL A 83 2.86 -16.99 9.85
N ARG A 84 4.10 -16.57 10.13
CA ARG A 84 4.42 -15.19 10.48
C ARG A 84 4.94 -14.42 9.28
N PHE A 85 4.14 -13.45 8.85
CA PHE A 85 4.57 -12.41 7.91
C PHE A 85 5.22 -11.25 8.66
N VAL A 86 6.34 -10.78 8.14
CA VAL A 86 7.02 -9.55 8.57
C VAL A 86 6.90 -8.56 7.42
N CYS A 87 6.31 -7.39 7.66
CA CYS A 87 6.05 -6.41 6.61
C CYS A 87 6.90 -5.17 6.81
N ILE A 88 7.60 -4.76 5.76
CA ILE A 88 8.33 -3.49 5.66
C ILE A 88 8.02 -2.83 4.31
N GLY A 89 8.37 -1.56 4.16
CA GLY A 89 8.22 -0.80 2.91
C GLY A 89 8.77 0.61 3.11
N CYS A 90 8.87 1.39 2.03
CA CYS A 90 9.32 2.79 2.07
C CYS A 90 10.65 2.97 2.83
N THR A 91 11.61 2.08 2.57
CA THR A 91 12.94 2.18 3.19
C THR A 91 13.82 3.20 2.48
N HIS A 92 13.51 3.55 1.22
CA HIS A 92 14.19 4.58 0.41
C HIS A 92 15.73 4.46 0.41
N GLY A 93 16.25 3.24 0.35
CA GLY A 93 17.69 2.95 0.36
C GLY A 93 18.34 2.89 1.75
N VAL A 94 17.60 3.20 2.82
CA VAL A 94 18.07 3.01 4.20
C VAL A 94 18.46 1.55 4.43
N LYS A 95 19.57 1.35 5.14
CA LYS A 95 20.05 -0.01 5.44
C LYS A 95 19.11 -0.66 6.45
N ILE A 96 18.66 -1.87 6.12
CA ILE A 96 17.87 -2.71 7.02
C ILE A 96 18.86 -3.52 7.87
N ASP A 97 18.85 -3.32 9.19
CA ASP A 97 19.62 -4.17 10.11
C ASP A 97 18.84 -5.47 10.37
N PRO A 98 19.44 -6.66 10.19
CA PRO A 98 18.81 -7.93 10.55
C PRO A 98 18.33 -8.01 12.01
N ALA A 99 18.91 -7.23 12.92
CA ALA A 99 18.50 -7.15 14.32
C ALA A 99 17.18 -6.40 14.53
N ASP A 100 16.85 -5.45 13.65
CA ASP A 100 15.62 -4.65 13.74
C ASP A 100 14.39 -5.43 13.26
N LEU A 101 14.60 -6.49 12.49
CA LEU A 101 13.50 -7.31 11.97
C LEU A 101 13.16 -8.46 12.93
N PRO A 102 11.87 -8.61 13.31
CA PRO A 102 11.44 -9.76 14.09
C PRO A 102 11.61 -11.06 13.29
N PRO A 103 11.74 -12.21 13.98
CA PRO A 103 11.72 -13.50 13.32
C PRO A 103 10.38 -13.71 12.60
N GLY A 104 10.41 -14.35 11.44
CA GLY A 104 9.23 -14.71 10.68
C GLY A 104 9.56 -15.59 9.49
N ASP A 105 8.52 -16.17 8.90
CA ASP A 105 8.63 -17.16 7.83
C ASP A 105 8.69 -16.49 6.46
N VAL A 106 8.00 -15.36 6.31
CA VAL A 106 7.93 -14.59 5.06
C VAL A 106 8.16 -13.12 5.36
N LEU A 107 9.16 -12.51 4.74
CA LEU A 107 9.34 -11.07 4.69
C LEU A 107 8.61 -10.50 3.47
N LEU A 108 7.73 -9.53 3.67
CA LEU A 108 7.08 -8.75 2.63
C LEU A 108 7.72 -7.36 2.57
N VAL A 109 8.20 -6.96 1.40
CA VAL A 109 8.71 -5.61 1.12
C VAL A 109 7.75 -4.91 0.15
N ALA A 110 6.96 -3.98 0.67
CA ALA A 110 5.92 -3.26 -0.05
C ALA A 110 6.45 -2.01 -0.76
N GLY A 111 7.44 -2.18 -1.64
CA GLY A 111 7.96 -1.12 -2.49
C GLY A 111 8.84 -0.08 -1.81
N ASP A 112 9.33 0.86 -2.62
CA ASP A 112 10.16 2.00 -2.24
C ASP A 112 11.39 1.58 -1.42
N PHE A 113 12.13 0.59 -1.92
CA PHE A 113 13.35 0.10 -1.29
C PHE A 113 14.62 0.78 -1.83
N THR A 114 14.50 1.60 -2.87
CA THR A 114 15.54 2.44 -3.45
C THR A 114 15.18 3.92 -3.35
N THR A 115 16.11 4.82 -3.68
CA THR A 115 15.80 6.25 -3.77
C THR A 115 15.27 6.63 -5.15
N CYS A 116 15.78 6.01 -6.22
CA CYS A 116 15.29 6.24 -7.59
C CYS A 116 15.45 5.04 -8.53
N GLY A 117 15.74 3.85 -7.99
CA GLY A 117 15.83 2.62 -8.75
C GLY A 117 17.15 2.47 -9.50
N LEU A 118 18.24 3.13 -9.10
CA LEU A 118 19.51 2.93 -9.78
C LEU A 118 20.00 1.47 -9.62
N PRO A 119 20.67 0.88 -10.63
CA PRO A 119 21.12 -0.51 -10.55
C PRO A 119 22.00 -0.84 -9.33
N ASN A 120 22.84 0.10 -8.90
CA ASN A 120 23.67 -0.05 -7.70
C ASN A 120 22.84 -0.04 -6.40
N GLU A 121 21.73 0.70 -6.34
CA GLU A 121 20.79 0.69 -5.23
C GLU A 121 20.09 -0.66 -5.14
N VAL A 122 19.61 -1.17 -6.28
CA VAL A 122 18.95 -2.48 -6.36
C VAL A 122 19.92 -3.61 -5.97
N LEU A 123 21.16 -3.58 -6.46
CA LEU A 123 22.20 -4.53 -6.04
C LEU A 123 22.50 -4.45 -4.54
N SER A 124 22.60 -3.23 -4.00
CA SER A 124 22.83 -3.00 -2.57
C SER A 124 21.69 -3.53 -1.72
N PHE A 125 20.44 -3.29 -2.13
CA PHE A 125 19.25 -3.85 -1.51
C PHE A 125 19.25 -5.38 -1.58
N ASN A 126 19.43 -5.97 -2.77
CA ASN A 126 19.44 -7.42 -2.96
C ASN A 126 20.51 -8.12 -2.11
N LYS A 127 21.71 -7.52 -1.99
CA LYS A 127 22.78 -8.04 -1.14
C LYS A 127 22.38 -8.08 0.33
N LYS A 128 21.77 -7.00 0.85
CA LYS A 128 21.27 -6.96 2.24
C LYS A 128 20.14 -7.95 2.45
N LEU A 129 19.24 -8.08 1.48
CA LEU A 129 18.11 -9.01 1.52
C LEU A 129 18.58 -10.46 1.70
N GLY A 130 19.67 -10.84 1.02
CA GLY A 130 20.31 -12.15 1.18
C GLY A 130 20.90 -12.42 2.58
N GLN A 131 21.13 -11.38 3.38
CA GLN A 131 21.63 -11.51 4.77
C GLN A 131 20.51 -11.67 5.80
N LEU A 132 19.24 -11.47 5.39
CA LEU A 132 18.10 -11.59 6.29
C LEU A 132 17.72 -13.06 6.53
N ARG A 133 17.35 -13.35 7.78
CA ARG A 133 17.07 -14.71 8.27
C ARG A 133 15.74 -15.29 7.79
N HIS A 134 14.84 -14.47 7.24
CA HIS A 134 13.53 -14.90 6.75
C HIS A 134 13.70 -15.89 5.59
N PRO A 135 13.12 -17.11 5.65
CA PRO A 135 13.28 -18.10 4.59
C PRO A 135 12.79 -17.60 3.23
N TYR A 136 11.62 -16.95 3.20
CA TYR A 136 11.04 -16.36 2.00
C TYR A 136 11.05 -14.84 2.09
N LYS A 137 11.34 -14.19 0.96
CA LYS A 137 11.27 -12.74 0.80
C LYS A 137 10.44 -12.45 -0.45
N VAL A 138 9.34 -11.74 -0.29
CA VAL A 138 8.46 -11.31 -1.38
C VAL A 138 8.57 -9.79 -1.49
N VAL A 139 8.83 -9.30 -2.70
CA VAL A 139 9.11 -7.89 -2.96
C VAL A 139 8.23 -7.42 -4.11
N ILE A 140 7.63 -6.24 -3.95
CA ILE A 140 7.05 -5.46 -5.05
C ILE A 140 7.86 -4.16 -5.20
N ALA A 141 7.77 -3.53 -6.37
CA ALA A 141 8.27 -2.17 -6.58
C ALA A 141 7.30 -1.12 -6.02
N GLY A 142 7.80 0.08 -5.77
CA GLY A 142 7.03 1.30 -5.56
C GLY A 142 7.40 2.38 -6.59
N ASN A 143 6.95 3.61 -6.37
CA ASN A 143 7.19 4.72 -7.29
C ASN A 143 8.66 5.16 -7.34
N HIS A 144 9.47 4.78 -6.35
CA HIS A 144 10.90 5.07 -6.35
C HIS A 144 11.75 4.07 -7.15
N GLU A 145 11.22 2.91 -7.53
CA GLU A 145 11.93 1.96 -8.40
C GLU A 145 11.79 2.35 -9.88
N CYS A 146 12.19 3.57 -10.26
CA CYS A 146 11.91 4.13 -11.59
C CYS A 146 12.44 3.28 -12.76
N THR A 147 13.51 2.50 -12.57
CA THR A 147 14.02 1.58 -13.61
C THR A 147 13.20 0.30 -13.79
N PHE A 148 12.18 0.10 -12.97
CA PHE A 148 11.24 -1.02 -13.06
C PHE A 148 10.02 -0.66 -13.93
N ASP A 149 9.80 0.64 -14.17
CA ASP A 149 8.76 1.16 -15.04
C ASP A 149 9.27 1.34 -16.48
N ASP A 150 8.95 0.36 -17.32
CA ASP A 150 9.26 0.37 -18.75
C ASP A 150 8.59 1.56 -19.48
N MET A 151 7.41 1.99 -19.04
CA MET A 151 6.72 3.13 -19.64
C MET A 151 7.46 4.42 -19.34
N PHE A 152 7.85 4.64 -18.08
CA PHE A 152 8.67 5.80 -17.70
C PHE A 152 10.01 5.84 -18.47
N LEU A 153 10.69 4.70 -18.59
CA LEU A 153 11.97 4.62 -19.32
C LEU A 153 11.80 4.90 -20.82
N ARG A 154 10.67 4.54 -21.42
CA ARG A 154 10.37 4.73 -22.86
C ARG A 154 9.61 6.02 -23.17
N ALA A 155 9.13 6.74 -22.16
CA ALA A 155 8.33 7.96 -22.32
C ALA A 155 9.04 9.00 -23.20
N SER A 156 8.25 9.74 -23.98
CA SER A 156 8.80 10.75 -24.87
C SER A 156 9.20 12.01 -24.09
N SER A 157 10.20 12.75 -24.58
CA SER A 157 10.63 14.00 -23.94
C SER A 157 9.54 15.08 -23.87
N ARG A 158 8.43 14.92 -24.60
CA ARG A 158 7.29 15.85 -24.59
C ARG A 158 6.28 15.56 -23.48
N GLU A 159 6.31 14.34 -22.92
CA GLU A 159 5.42 13.90 -21.84
C GLU A 159 5.98 14.19 -20.45
N LEU A 160 7.30 14.41 -20.35
CA LEU A 160 8.00 14.53 -19.08
C LEU A 160 8.35 15.98 -18.75
N GLN A 161 8.29 16.30 -17.46
CA GLN A 161 8.85 17.54 -16.95
C GLN A 161 10.39 17.52 -17.02
N ALA A 162 11.03 18.69 -16.97
CA ALA A 162 12.49 18.80 -17.08
C ALA A 162 13.24 17.93 -16.06
N LYS A 163 12.73 17.84 -14.82
CA LYS A 163 13.33 17.01 -13.76
C LYS A 163 13.23 15.51 -14.06
N GLU A 164 12.07 15.06 -14.51
CA GLU A 164 11.82 13.65 -14.88
C GLU A 164 12.65 13.26 -16.10
N MET A 165 12.80 14.16 -17.07
CA MET A 165 13.66 13.96 -18.23
C MET A 165 15.12 13.77 -17.82
N ALA A 166 15.63 14.63 -16.93
CA ALA A 166 17.00 14.52 -16.42
C ALA A 166 17.21 13.22 -15.64
N LEU A 167 16.24 12.84 -14.79
CA LEU A 167 16.27 11.58 -14.06
C LEU A 167 16.29 10.38 -15.01
N ARG A 168 15.40 10.35 -16.01
CA ARG A 168 15.35 9.28 -17.01
C ARG A 168 16.67 9.14 -17.75
N GLN A 169 17.26 10.24 -18.21
CA GLN A 169 18.55 10.21 -18.91
C GLN A 169 19.67 9.68 -18.02
N ALA A 170 19.70 10.08 -16.74
CA ALA A 170 20.69 9.58 -15.78
C ALA A 170 20.52 8.06 -15.53
N LEU A 171 19.29 7.59 -15.37
CA LEU A 171 18.98 6.17 -15.18
C LEU A 171 19.38 5.33 -16.41
N GLN A 172 19.01 5.77 -17.62
CA GLN A 172 19.40 5.10 -18.87
C GLN A 172 20.91 5.04 -19.04
N SER A 173 21.62 6.13 -18.74
CA SER A 173 23.08 6.19 -18.80
C SER A 173 23.73 5.23 -17.79
N SER A 174 23.18 5.13 -16.57
CA SER A 174 23.63 4.20 -15.54
C SER A 174 23.39 2.73 -15.90
N MET A 175 22.24 2.42 -16.49
CA MET A 175 21.92 1.08 -16.97
C MET A 175 22.84 0.67 -18.13
N ALA A 176 23.06 1.56 -19.09
CA ALA A 176 23.94 1.32 -20.23
C ALA A 176 25.40 1.10 -19.80
N SER A 177 25.92 1.92 -18.87
CA SER A 177 27.29 1.78 -18.37
C SER A 177 27.50 0.49 -17.58
N SER A 178 26.48 0.05 -16.83
CA SER A 178 26.50 -1.19 -16.06
C SER A 178 26.18 -2.43 -16.90
N LYS A 179 25.84 -2.26 -18.19
CA LYS A 179 25.36 -3.34 -19.10
C LYS A 179 24.14 -4.08 -18.55
N ILE A 180 23.27 -3.38 -17.82
CA ILE A 180 22.06 -3.95 -17.22
C ILE A 180 20.89 -3.56 -18.09
N ALA A 181 20.24 -4.55 -18.71
CA ALA A 181 19.05 -4.33 -19.53
C ALA A 181 17.76 -4.22 -18.68
N ASN A 182 17.73 -4.90 -17.53
CA ASN A 182 16.55 -4.96 -16.67
C ASN A 182 16.98 -4.99 -15.19
N SER A 183 16.68 -3.93 -14.44
CA SER A 183 17.00 -3.85 -13.02
C SER A 183 16.31 -4.91 -12.16
N LYS A 184 15.13 -5.42 -12.58
CA LYS A 184 14.41 -6.51 -11.88
C LYS A 184 15.27 -7.77 -11.79
N SER A 185 16.11 -8.04 -12.79
CA SER A 185 17.00 -9.22 -12.82
C SER A 185 18.07 -9.22 -11.71
N LEU A 186 18.31 -8.07 -11.08
CA LEU A 186 19.27 -7.93 -9.98
C LEU A 186 18.71 -8.45 -8.65
N LEU A 187 17.40 -8.68 -8.56
CA LEU A 187 16.71 -9.18 -7.38
C LEU A 187 16.76 -10.72 -7.30
N THR A 188 17.92 -11.26 -6.94
CA THR A 188 18.15 -12.71 -6.88
C THR A 188 17.83 -13.35 -5.52
N ASN A 189 17.71 -12.55 -4.44
CA ASN A 189 17.48 -13.03 -3.07
C ASN A 189 16.01 -12.87 -2.63
N CYS A 190 15.09 -12.74 -3.59
CA CYS A 190 13.66 -12.69 -3.33
C CYS A 190 12.81 -13.20 -4.49
N ILE A 191 11.54 -13.39 -4.19
CA ILE A 191 10.46 -13.53 -5.16
C ILE A 191 9.95 -12.11 -5.45
N TYR A 192 10.25 -11.60 -6.64
CA TYR A 192 9.68 -10.34 -7.10
C TYR A 192 8.30 -10.58 -7.72
N LEU A 193 7.30 -9.80 -7.32
CA LEU A 193 5.94 -9.84 -7.88
C LEU A 193 5.60 -8.51 -8.54
N GLU A 194 4.96 -8.60 -9.70
CA GLU A 194 4.40 -7.49 -10.46
C GLU A 194 3.22 -8.04 -11.24
N ASP A 195 2.01 -7.61 -10.88
CA ASP A 195 0.73 -8.11 -11.39
C ASP A 195 0.64 -9.64 -11.46
N SER A 196 1.21 -10.28 -10.44
CA SER A 196 1.40 -11.72 -10.39
C SER A 196 1.19 -12.25 -8.98
N VAL A 197 1.04 -13.57 -8.91
CA VAL A 197 0.66 -14.29 -7.71
C VAL A 197 1.67 -15.39 -7.41
N ILE A 198 1.86 -15.66 -6.13
CA ILE A 198 2.55 -16.85 -5.63
C ILE A 198 1.74 -17.49 -4.50
N GLU A 199 1.94 -18.78 -4.29
CA GLU A 199 1.40 -19.47 -3.12
C GLU A 199 2.55 -19.91 -2.21
N LEU A 200 2.48 -19.53 -0.94
CA LEU A 200 3.40 -19.98 0.11
C LEU A 200 2.59 -20.49 1.29
N PHE A 201 2.87 -21.72 1.76
CA PHE A 201 2.17 -22.33 2.89
C PHE A 201 0.64 -22.43 2.71
N GLY A 202 0.15 -22.62 1.48
CA GLY A 202 -1.28 -22.62 1.18
C GLY A 202 -1.94 -21.23 1.20
N ILE A 203 -1.14 -20.16 1.30
CA ILE A 203 -1.60 -18.77 1.31
C ILE A 203 -1.23 -18.14 -0.04
N THR A 204 -2.25 -17.64 -0.75
CA THR A 204 -2.09 -16.90 -2.00
C THR A 204 -1.67 -15.45 -1.73
N ILE A 205 -0.55 -15.02 -2.33
CA ILE A 205 0.01 -13.68 -2.20
C ILE A 205 0.03 -13.05 -3.61
N TYR A 206 -0.75 -11.99 -3.80
CA TYR A 206 -0.73 -11.17 -5.01
C TYR A 206 0.07 -9.89 -4.78
N GLY A 207 0.91 -9.51 -5.73
CA GLY A 207 1.73 -8.30 -5.65
C GLY A 207 1.57 -7.43 -6.89
N THR A 208 1.40 -6.12 -6.69
CA THR A 208 1.24 -5.12 -7.74
C THR A 208 1.82 -3.77 -7.29
N PRO A 209 2.48 -2.99 -8.20
CA PRO A 209 3.12 -1.72 -7.85
C PRO A 209 2.24 -0.47 -8.09
N TRP A 210 1.00 -0.61 -8.57
CA TRP A 210 0.12 0.50 -9.01
C TRP A 210 -0.55 1.28 -7.88
#